data_AF-A0A954VG48-F1
#
_entry.id   AF-A0A954VG48-F1
#
_cell.length_a   1.000
_cell.length_b   1.000
_cell.length_c   1.000
_cell.angle_alpha   90.00
_cell.angle_beta   90.00
_cell.angle_gamma   90.00
#
_symmetry.space_group_name_H-M   'P 1'
#
loop_
_entity.id
_entity.type
_entity.pdbx_description
1 polymer ?
#
loop_
_entity_poly.entity_id
_entity_poly.type
_entity_poly.pdbx_seq_one_letter_code
_entity_poly.pdbx_strand_id
1 'polypeptide(L)' 'MKSNGSSDQGTTVEMNPEALIRLAKRRARMGVCPPPEIYRVEVRRLVDWSEFPEWARPSDPQMFDGCCHEG' A
#
# COMPACT_ATOMS: atom_id res chain seq x y z
N MET A 1 -0.01 -38.35 5.04
CA MET A 1 -0.10 -37.60 3.77
C MET A 1 -1.56 -37.27 3.50
N LYS A 2 -1.94 -35.99 3.52
CA LYS A 2 -3.17 -35.47 2.89
C LYS A 2 -3.04 -33.95 2.82
N SER A 3 -2.90 -33.47 1.59
CA SER A 3 -2.82 -32.07 1.20
C SER A 3 -4.24 -31.54 1.03
N ASN A 4 -4.58 -30.42 1.67
CA ASN A 4 -5.70 -29.54 1.31
C ASN A 4 -5.11 -28.11 1.40
N GLY A 5 -4.97 -27.33 0.34
CA GLY A 5 -5.98 -27.05 -0.68
C GLY A 5 -6.64 -25.72 -0.32
N SER A 6 -6.09 -24.64 -0.85
CA SER A 6 -6.51 -23.24 -0.73
C SER A 6 -8.01 -23.01 -0.83
N SER A 7 -8.53 -22.02 -0.08
CA SER A 7 -9.52 -21.05 -0.58
C SER A 7 -9.77 -19.95 0.46
N ASP A 8 -9.35 -18.73 0.08
CA ASP A 8 -10.24 -17.57 0.01
C ASP A 8 -11.13 -17.30 1.23
N GLN A 9 -10.54 -16.70 2.26
CA GLN A 9 -11.31 -15.81 3.13
C GLN A 9 -10.74 -14.42 2.96
N GLY A 10 -11.53 -13.56 2.33
CA GLY A 10 -11.34 -12.12 2.22
C GLY A 10 -11.00 -11.54 3.58
N THR A 11 -9.70 -11.52 3.88
CA THR A 11 -9.16 -10.79 4.99
C THR A 11 -9.03 -9.38 4.44
N THR A 12 -9.94 -8.49 4.84
CA THR A 12 -9.48 -7.16 5.21
C THR A 12 -8.35 -7.39 6.19
N VAL A 13 -7.14 -7.59 5.69
CA VAL A 13 -5.95 -7.60 6.51
C VAL A 13 -5.99 -6.19 7.06
N GLU A 14 -6.39 -6.03 8.31
CA GLU A 14 -5.98 -4.88 9.10
C GLU A 14 -4.45 -4.97 9.14
N MET A 15 -3.82 -4.63 8.02
CA MET A 15 -2.38 -4.50 7.93
C MET A 15 -2.11 -3.34 8.84
N ASN A 16 -1.57 -3.63 10.01
CA ASN A 16 -1.01 -2.63 10.91
C ASN A 16 -0.28 -1.58 10.03
N PRO A 17 -0.63 -0.28 10.12
CA PRO A 17 -0.07 0.75 9.26
C PRO A 17 1.46 0.70 9.22
N GLU A 18 2.11 0.32 10.32
CA GLU A 18 3.57 0.15 10.38
C GLU A 18 4.07 -0.97 9.45
N ALA A 19 3.37 -2.12 9.43
CA ALA A 19 3.72 -3.24 8.57
C ALA A 19 3.56 -2.87 7.09
N LEU A 20 2.49 -2.14 6.78
CA LEU A 20 2.20 -1.62 5.44
C LEU A 20 3.27 -0.60 4.99
N ILE A 21 3.69 0.32 5.87
CA ILE A 21 4.77 1.27 5.62
C ILE A 21 6.09 0.56 5.32
N ARG A 22 6.47 -0.44 6.12
CA ARG A 22 7.69 -1.22 5.87
C ARG A 22 7.63 -1.95 4.52
N LEU A 23 6.48 -2.52 4.17
CA LEU A 23 6.28 -3.20 2.89
C LEU A 23 6.38 -2.22 1.72
N ALA A 24 5.73 -1.07 1.82
CA ALA A 24 5.78 0.01 0.83
C ALA A 24 7.21 0.49 0.60
N LYS A 25 7.96 0.78 1.66
CA LYS A 25 9.39 1.16 1.57
C LYS A 25 10.22 0.09 0.88
N ARG A 26 10.01 -1.19 1.24
CA ARG A 26 10.73 -2.31 0.62
C ARG A 26 10.44 -2.39 -0.88
N ARG A 27 9.17 -2.29 -1.29
CA ARG A 27 8.77 -2.31 -2.70
C ARG A 27 9.37 -1.13 -3.47
N ALA A 28 9.28 0.08 -2.91
CA ALA A 28 9.87 1.27 -3.51
C ALA A 28 11.38 1.13 -3.74
N ARG A 29 12.12 0.55 -2.77
CA ARG A 29 13.56 0.26 -2.93
C ARG A 29 13.87 -0.76 -4.03
N MET A 30 12.93 -1.66 -4.32
CA MET A 30 13.04 -2.63 -5.42
C MET A 30 12.56 -2.07 -6.77
N GLY A 31 12.17 -0.80 -6.83
CA GLY A 31 11.58 -0.21 -8.04
C GLY A 31 10.15 -0.70 -8.33
N VAL A 32 9.48 -1.29 -7.33
CA VAL A 32 8.12 -1.80 -7.44
C VAL A 32 7.15 -0.81 -6.81
N CYS A 33 6.00 -0.63 -7.45
CA CYS A 33 4.94 0.24 -6.93
C CYS A 33 4.55 -0.16 -5.48
N PRO A 34 4.47 0.81 -4.55
CA PRO A 34 3.91 0.58 -3.23
C PRO A 34 2.48 0.04 -3.28
N PRO A 35 2.01 -0.67 -2.23
CA PRO A 35 0.63 -1.12 -2.15
C PRO A 35 -0.33 0.08 -2.11
N PRO A 36 -1.50 0.04 -2.79
CA PRO A 36 -2.42 1.18 -2.86
C PRO A 36 -2.93 1.63 -1.48
N GLU A 37 -2.98 0.73 -0.49
CA GLU A 37 -3.42 1.01 0.87
C GLU A 37 -2.55 2.07 1.57
N ILE A 38 -1.27 2.21 1.19
CA ILE A 38 -0.36 3.21 1.76
C ILE A 38 -0.81 4.65 1.45
N TYR A 39 -1.57 4.82 0.37
CA TYR A 39 -2.07 6.13 -0.09
C TYR A 39 -3.43 6.48 0.51
N ARG A 40 -4.09 5.56 1.24
CA ARG A 40 -5.33 5.84 1.96
C ARG A 40 -5.11 6.94 3.00
N VAL A 41 -6.11 7.80 3.22
CA VAL A 41 -6.03 8.98 4.10
C VAL A 41 -5.55 8.64 5.52
N GLU A 42 -5.96 7.49 6.04
CA GLU A 42 -5.64 7.01 7.39
C GLU A 42 -4.15 6.67 7.53
N VAL A 43 -3.57 6.04 6.50
CA VAL A 43 -2.19 5.57 6.51
C VAL A 43 -1.23 6.65 6.02
N ARG A 44 -1.59 7.39 4.96
CA ARG A 44 -0.71 8.38 4.32
C ARG A 44 -0.24 9.47 5.28
N ARG A 45 -1.02 9.79 6.32
CA ARG A 45 -0.68 10.77 7.37
C ARG A 45 0.40 10.26 8.32
N LEU A 46 0.57 8.95 8.41
CA LEU A 46 1.56 8.27 9.24
C LEU A 46 2.85 7.98 8.47
N VAL A 47 2.82 8.12 7.13
CA VAL A 47 3.96 7.84 6.26
C VAL A 47 4.85 9.08 6.18
N ASP A 48 6.13 8.91 6.51
CA ASP A 48 7.15 9.89 6.12
C ASP A 48 7.51 9.69 4.63
N TRP A 49 6.88 10.49 3.78
CA TRP A 49 7.09 10.46 2.34
C TRP A 49 8.48 10.93 1.91
N SER A 50 9.23 11.63 2.77
CA SER A 50 10.60 12.03 2.46
C SER A 50 11.53 10.82 2.29
N GLU A 51 11.22 9.70 2.94
CA GLU A 51 11.96 8.43 2.82
C GLU A 51 11.65 7.64 1.54
N PHE A 52 10.64 8.07 0.77
CA PHE A 52 10.27 7.45 -0.50
C PHE A 52 10.93 8.18 -1.67
N PRO A 53 11.24 7.49 -2.78
CA PRO A 53 11.68 8.15 -4.01
C PRO A 53 10.54 8.96 -4.62
N GLU A 54 10.87 10.04 -5.34
CA GLU A 54 9.87 11.00 -5.86
C GLU A 54 8.76 10.34 -6.69
N TRP A 55 9.09 9.33 -7.51
CA TRP A 55 8.11 8.61 -8.33
C TRP A 55 7.09 7.79 -7.52
N ALA A 56 7.41 7.43 -6.27
CA ALA A 56 6.54 6.64 -5.39
C ALA A 56 5.72 7.51 -4.43
N ARG A 57 6.05 8.81 -4.34
CA ARG A 57 5.31 9.77 -3.51
C ARG A 57 3.99 10.12 -4.21
N PRO A 58 2.91 10.36 -3.45
CA PRO A 58 1.69 10.88 -4.03
C PRO A 58 1.98 12.25 -4.68
N SER A 59 1.62 12.41 -5.96
CA SER A 59 1.85 13.65 -6.72
C SER A 59 1.11 14.86 -6.13
N ASP A 60 0.06 14.63 -5.32
CA ASP A 60 -0.68 15.69 -4.65
C ASP A 60 -1.31 15.17 -3.34
N PRO A 61 -1.02 15.78 -2.16
CA PRO A 61 -1.61 15.35 -0.90
C PRO A 61 -3.12 15.60 -0.81
N GLN A 62 -3.72 16.38 -1.73
CA GLN A 62 -5.15 16.70 -1.72
C GLN A 62 -5.97 15.98 -2.83
N MET A 63 -5.35 15.34 -3.81
CA MET A 63 -6.05 14.97 -5.06
C MET A 63 -6.53 13.51 -5.14
N PHE A 64 -6.29 12.68 -4.12
CA PHE A 64 -6.86 11.33 -4.06
C PHE A 64 -8.24 11.34 -3.37
N ASP A 65 -9.19 12.04 -3.96
CA ASP A 65 -10.61 11.79 -3.79
C ASP A 65 -11.09 11.05 -5.06
N GLY A 66 -11.00 9.71 -5.04
CA GLY A 66 -11.73 8.86 -5.99
C GLY A 66 -11.21 8.73 -7.43
N CYS A 67 -9.93 8.37 -7.66
CA CYS A 67 -9.54 7.75 -8.94
C CYS A 67 -9.42 6.23 -8.82
N CYS A 68 -10.55 5.56 -8.61
CA CYS A 68 -10.76 4.20 -9.12
C CYS A 68 -11.18 4.34 -10.59
N HIS A 69 -10.20 4.40 -11.50
CA HIS A 69 -10.50 4.20 -12.91
C HIS A 69 -10.68 2.69 -13.12
N GLU A 70 -11.94 2.25 -13.14
CA GLU A 70 -12.28 0.96 -13.75
C GLU A 70 -12.03 1.09 -15.26
N GLY A 71 -11.12 0.27 -15.77
CA GLY A 71 -10.85 0.08 -17.20
C GLY A 71 -10.94 -1.39 -17.53
#